data_AF-A0A816TTZ0-F1
#
_entry.id   AF-A0A816TTZ0-F1
#
_cell.length_a   1.000
_cell.length_b   1.000
_cell.length_c   1.000
_cell.angle_alpha   90.00
_cell.angle_beta   90.00
_cell.angle_gamma   90.00
#
_symmetry.space_group_name_H-M   'P 1'
#
loop_
_entity.id
_entity.type
_entity.pdbx_description
1 polymer ?
#
loop_
_entity_poly.entity_id
_entity_poly.type
_entity_poly.pdbx_seq_one_letter_code
_entity_poly.pdbx_strand_id
1 'polypeptide(L)'
;MESEKKRKNIEDPVDIRSKFLKVDKPKIDTQPVSNLPKVVHLRRLKGKIVQDCDIYIGRACNMGGWRLSESKWHNPYSVKQYGRDDALDRYRKYIESNENNLLNDLHELAGKRLGCWCTPNRCHGDILCELFKKEVQQSIKTSNN
;
A
#
# COMPACT_ATOMS: atom_id res chain seq x y z
N MET A 1 19.70 62.03 -39.04
CA MET A 1 19.78 62.04 -37.57
C MET A 1 18.96 60.88 -37.08
N GLU A 2 19.65 59.91 -36.48
CA GLU A 2 19.20 58.89 -35.52
C GLU A 2 17.75 58.40 -35.60
N SER A 3 17.45 57.11 -35.69
CA SER A 3 18.07 56.05 -34.90
C SER A 3 17.53 54.69 -35.34
N GLU A 4 18.44 53.71 -35.37
CA GLU A 4 18.23 52.29 -35.54
C GLU A 4 17.17 51.73 -34.57
N LYS A 5 16.30 50.81 -35.04
CA LYS A 5 15.60 49.85 -34.16
C LYS A 5 15.57 48.45 -34.78
N LYS A 6 16.70 47.79 -34.57
CA LYS A 6 16.88 46.44 -34.01
C LYS A 6 15.80 45.39 -34.32
N ARG A 7 16.18 44.44 -35.20
CA ARG A 7 15.53 43.14 -35.39
C ARG A 7 15.40 42.41 -34.05
N LYS A 8 14.20 41.90 -33.74
CA LYS A 8 14.01 40.89 -32.70
C LYS A 8 13.50 39.62 -33.37
N ASN A 9 14.39 38.64 -33.48
CA ASN A 9 14.03 37.25 -33.69
C ASN A 9 13.20 36.81 -32.47
N ILE A 10 11.96 36.39 -32.72
CA ILE A 10 11.15 35.70 -31.72
C ILE A 10 11.19 34.24 -32.17
N GLU A 11 12.01 33.46 -31.47
CA GLU A 11 12.16 32.04 -31.65
C GLU A 11 10.88 31.31 -31.20
N ASP A 12 10.54 30.28 -31.96
CA ASP A 12 9.35 29.44 -31.84
C ASP A 12 9.17 28.78 -30.45
N PRO A 13 7.92 28.43 -30.08
CA PRO A 13 7.56 28.02 -28.73
C PRO A 13 8.25 26.73 -28.26
N VAL A 14 8.88 26.82 -27.08
CA VAL A 14 9.57 25.75 -26.38
C VAL A 14 8.61 24.60 -26.07
N ASP A 15 8.88 23.45 -26.69
CA ASP A 15 8.30 22.14 -26.40
C ASP A 15 8.53 21.75 -24.92
N ILE A 16 7.45 21.71 -24.15
CA ILE A 16 7.47 21.48 -22.69
C ILE A 16 7.50 19.98 -22.33
N ARG A 17 7.80 19.09 -23.28
CA ARG A 17 7.65 17.63 -23.10
C ARG A 17 8.91 16.89 -22.64
N SER A 18 9.75 17.49 -21.79
CA SER A 18 11.05 16.87 -21.40
C SER A 18 11.41 16.83 -19.91
N LYS A 19 10.47 17.03 -18.99
CA LYS A 19 10.74 16.81 -17.54
C LYS A 19 9.86 15.74 -16.91
N PHE A 20 9.90 14.53 -17.47
CA PHE A 20 9.58 13.34 -16.69
C PHE A 20 10.85 12.89 -15.97
N LEU A 21 10.85 13.08 -14.66
CA LEU A 21 11.85 12.60 -13.71
C LEU A 21 12.10 11.11 -13.96
N LYS A 22 13.33 10.77 -14.36
CA LYS A 22 13.84 9.40 -14.28
C LYS A 22 14.03 9.07 -12.80
N VAL A 23 12.97 8.65 -12.13
CA VAL A 23 13.09 7.97 -10.84
C VAL A 23 13.52 6.56 -11.18
N ASP A 24 14.77 6.23 -10.87
CA ASP A 24 15.30 4.88 -11.05
C ASP A 24 14.41 3.90 -10.29
N LYS A 25 13.76 3.00 -11.03
CA LYS A 25 13.01 1.88 -10.45
C LYS A 25 14.00 1.02 -9.65
N PRO A 26 13.78 0.77 -8.35
CA PRO A 26 14.68 -0.04 -7.56
C PRO A 26 14.77 -1.45 -8.18
N LYS A 27 16.00 -1.92 -8.39
CA LYS A 27 16.28 -3.29 -8.84
C LYS A 27 15.76 -4.24 -7.77
N ILE A 28 14.74 -5.02 -8.13
CA ILE A 28 14.15 -6.03 -7.26
C ILE A 28 15.12 -7.21 -7.23
N ASP A 29 15.84 -7.37 -6.11
CA ASP A 29 16.70 -8.53 -5.87
C ASP A 29 15.88 -9.83 -5.97
N THR A 30 16.43 -10.80 -6.69
CA THR A 30 15.79 -12.02 -7.20
C THR A 30 15.51 -13.11 -6.16
N GLN A 31 15.02 -12.75 -4.97
CA GLN A 31 14.50 -13.71 -3.98
C GLN A 31 13.00 -13.48 -3.74
N PRO A 32 12.11 -13.89 -4.67
CA PRO A 32 10.70 -13.47 -4.68
C PRO A 32 9.81 -14.14 -3.61
N VAL A 33 10.33 -15.03 -2.76
CA VAL A 33 9.51 -15.79 -1.79
C VAL A 33 9.75 -15.43 -0.31
N SER A 34 10.83 -14.73 0.03
CA SER A 34 11.14 -14.38 1.43
C SER A 34 10.46 -13.09 1.91
N ASN A 35 9.89 -12.29 1.01
CA ASN A 35 9.38 -10.95 1.32
C ASN A 35 7.85 -10.87 1.33
N LEU A 36 7.13 -11.98 1.51
CA LEU A 36 5.68 -11.93 1.65
C LEU A 36 5.29 -11.38 3.04
N PRO A 37 4.36 -10.41 3.11
CA PRO A 37 3.76 -10.04 4.38
C PRO A 37 3.07 -11.24 5.03
N LYS A 38 2.96 -11.20 6.36
CA LYS A 38 2.22 -12.21 7.13
C LYS A 38 1.32 -11.57 8.18
N VAL A 39 0.09 -12.03 8.27
CA VAL A 39 -0.84 -11.57 9.31
C VAL A 39 -0.48 -12.22 10.64
N VAL A 40 -0.46 -11.41 11.71
CA VAL A 40 -0.22 -11.86 13.08
C VAL A 40 -1.36 -11.41 13.99
N HIS A 41 -1.80 -12.29 14.88
CA HIS A 41 -2.80 -11.98 15.89
C HIS A 41 -2.17 -11.21 17.05
N LEU A 42 -2.45 -9.92 17.18
CA LEU A 42 -1.88 -9.08 18.23
C LEU A 42 -2.34 -9.53 19.62
N ARG A 43 -1.40 -9.74 20.55
CA ARG A 43 -1.73 -10.24 21.90
C ARG A 43 -1.00 -9.50 23.01
N ARG A 44 -1.74 -9.27 24.08
CA ARG A 44 -1.22 -8.85 25.39
C ARG A 44 -1.66 -9.81 26.47
N LEU A 45 -0.75 -10.06 27.41
CA LEU A 45 -1.02 -10.86 28.60
C LEU A 45 -0.44 -10.12 29.80
N LYS A 46 -1.28 -9.89 30.83
CA LYS A 46 -0.88 -9.20 32.07
C LYS A 46 -0.13 -7.88 31.80
N GLY A 47 -0.64 -7.08 30.88
CA GLY A 47 -0.08 -5.78 30.50
C GLY A 47 1.10 -5.81 29.53
N LYS A 48 1.72 -6.98 29.28
CA LYS A 48 2.87 -7.14 28.36
C LYS A 48 2.44 -7.57 26.97
N ILE A 49 3.11 -7.08 25.93
CA ILE A 49 2.91 -7.53 24.54
C ILE A 49 3.58 -8.90 24.39
N VAL A 50 2.79 -9.90 24.01
CA VAL A 50 3.25 -11.29 23.79
C VAL A 50 3.38 -11.58 22.29
N GLN A 51 2.56 -10.93 21.48
CA GLN A 51 2.66 -11.00 20.01
C GLN A 51 2.49 -9.60 19.45
N ASP A 52 3.57 -9.07 18.87
CA ASP A 52 3.62 -7.74 18.25
C ASP A 52 3.48 -7.78 16.72
N CYS A 53 3.53 -6.63 16.04
CA CYS A 53 3.55 -6.50 14.59
C CYS A 53 4.51 -5.39 14.12
N ASP A 54 4.91 -5.42 12.85
CA ASP A 54 5.67 -4.32 12.24
C ASP A 54 4.73 -3.20 11.76
N ILE A 55 3.57 -3.59 11.22
CA ILE A 55 2.54 -2.66 10.73
C ILE A 55 1.20 -3.06 11.32
N TYR A 56 0.57 -2.12 12.03
CA TYR A 56 -0.82 -2.27 12.44
C TYR A 56 -1.74 -1.99 11.25
N ILE A 57 -2.71 -2.88 10.99
CA ILE A 57 -3.63 -2.77 9.83
C ILE A 57 -5.09 -2.61 10.25
N GLY A 58 -5.38 -2.39 11.53
CA GLY A 58 -6.75 -2.30 12.02
C GLY A 58 -7.28 -0.87 12.19
N ARG A 59 -8.51 -0.78 12.72
CA ARG A 59 -9.15 0.48 13.13
C ARG A 59 -8.51 1.03 14.40
N ALA A 60 -8.73 2.31 14.73
CA ALA A 60 -8.22 2.87 15.99
C ALA A 60 -8.61 1.99 17.20
N CYS A 61 -7.65 1.71 18.08
CA CYS A 61 -7.85 0.87 19.26
C CYS A 61 -7.20 1.50 20.50
N ASN A 62 -8.04 1.96 21.41
CA ASN A 62 -7.66 2.56 22.70
C ASN A 62 -8.02 1.69 23.91
N MET A 63 -8.35 0.40 23.67
CA MET A 63 -8.83 -0.54 24.68
C MET A 63 -7.79 -1.65 24.94
N GLY A 64 -7.92 -2.34 26.08
CA GLY A 64 -7.04 -3.47 26.42
C GLY A 64 -5.56 -3.08 26.60
N GLY A 65 -5.32 -1.81 26.97
CA GLY A 65 -4.01 -1.19 27.10
C GLY A 65 -3.40 -0.70 25.79
N TRP A 66 -4.00 -1.00 24.63
CA TRP A 66 -3.52 -0.52 23.33
C TRP A 66 -3.80 0.98 23.15
N ARG A 67 -2.92 1.65 22.42
CA ARG A 67 -3.05 3.04 21.96
C ARG A 67 -2.61 3.10 20.51
N LEU A 68 -3.39 2.47 19.64
CA LEU A 68 -3.08 2.34 18.21
C LEU A 68 -3.99 3.28 17.41
N SER A 69 -3.40 4.13 16.58
CA SER A 69 -4.15 4.95 15.62
C SER A 69 -4.76 4.08 14.53
N GLU A 70 -5.79 4.60 13.86
CA GLU A 70 -6.34 3.94 12.68
C GLU A 70 -5.27 3.82 11.59
N SER A 71 -5.19 2.64 10.98
CA SER A 71 -4.27 2.37 9.88
C SER A 71 -4.89 2.78 8.55
N LYS A 72 -4.09 3.28 7.60
CA LYS A 72 -4.55 3.43 6.20
C LYS A 72 -5.00 2.10 5.58
N TRP A 73 -4.50 0.99 6.11
CA TRP A 73 -4.86 -0.38 5.70
C TRP A 73 -6.09 -0.93 6.44
N HIS A 74 -6.78 -0.15 7.26
CA HIS A 74 -7.98 -0.60 7.95
C HIS A 74 -9.10 -0.99 6.98
N ASN A 75 -9.93 -1.96 7.34
CA ASN A 75 -11.13 -2.28 6.58
C ASN A 75 -12.26 -1.29 6.97
N PRO A 76 -12.73 -0.40 6.07
CA PRO A 76 -13.82 0.53 6.35
C PRO A 76 -15.20 -0.17 6.47
N TYR A 77 -15.35 -1.38 5.94
CA TYR A 77 -16.57 -2.18 6.01
C TYR A 77 -16.58 -3.05 7.28
N SER A 78 -17.54 -2.82 8.17
CA SER A 78 -17.61 -3.57 9.43
C SER A 78 -18.30 -4.93 9.25
N VAL A 79 -17.76 -5.97 9.89
CA VAL A 79 -18.37 -7.30 9.94
C VAL A 79 -19.77 -7.26 10.57
N LYS A 80 -20.00 -6.36 11.53
CA LYS A 80 -21.32 -6.19 12.18
C LYS A 80 -22.39 -5.76 11.18
N GLN A 81 -22.04 -4.91 10.21
CA GLN A 81 -22.98 -4.35 9.25
C GLN A 81 -23.17 -5.25 8.02
N TYR A 82 -22.09 -5.81 7.50
CA TYR A 82 -22.11 -6.52 6.22
C TYR A 82 -21.98 -8.04 6.36
N GLY A 83 -21.67 -8.57 7.54
CA GLY A 83 -21.17 -9.95 7.65
C GLY A 83 -19.71 -10.04 7.22
N ARG A 84 -19.07 -11.18 7.50
CA ARG A 84 -17.62 -11.33 7.30
C ARG A 84 -17.26 -11.38 5.82
N ASP A 85 -17.94 -12.21 5.05
CA ASP A 85 -17.56 -12.44 3.65
C ASP A 85 -17.82 -11.20 2.80
N ASP A 86 -19.00 -10.57 2.89
CA ASP A 86 -19.28 -9.33 2.17
C ASP A 86 -18.36 -8.17 2.58
N ALA A 87 -18.01 -8.05 3.88
CA ALA A 87 -17.08 -7.01 4.33
C ALA A 87 -15.68 -7.22 3.73
N LEU A 88 -15.26 -8.47 3.56
CA LEU A 88 -13.98 -8.83 2.95
C LEU A 88 -14.01 -8.62 1.42
N ASP A 89 -15.10 -8.96 0.75
CA ASP A 89 -15.23 -8.76 -0.69
C ASP A 89 -15.30 -7.27 -1.05
N ARG A 90 -16.02 -6.47 -0.26
CA ARG A 90 -16.00 -5.02 -0.38
C ARG A 90 -14.62 -4.45 -0.12
N TYR A 91 -13.92 -4.97 0.89
CA TYR A 91 -12.56 -4.53 1.19
C TYR A 91 -11.58 -4.84 0.06
N ARG A 92 -11.65 -6.02 -0.56
CA ARG A 92 -10.81 -6.33 -1.73
C ARG A 92 -11.04 -5.32 -2.86
N LYS A 93 -12.31 -5.08 -3.21
CA LYS A 93 -12.67 -4.09 -4.24
C LYS A 93 -12.22 -2.68 -3.88
N TYR A 94 -12.26 -2.33 -2.59
CA TYR A 94 -11.75 -1.07 -2.11
C TYR A 94 -10.24 -0.96 -2.34
N ILE A 95 -9.42 -1.93 -1.92
CA ILE A 95 -7.97 -1.88 -2.14
C ILE A 95 -7.62 -1.85 -3.64
N GLU A 96 -8.33 -2.61 -4.47
CA GLU A 96 -8.14 -2.64 -5.93
C GLU A 96 -8.68 -1.38 -6.64
N SER A 97 -9.37 -0.47 -5.94
CA SER A 97 -9.87 0.76 -6.55
C SER A 97 -8.77 1.81 -6.69
N ASN A 98 -8.80 2.56 -7.80
CA ASN A 98 -7.85 3.65 -8.05
C ASN A 98 -8.08 4.88 -7.15
N GLU A 99 -9.14 4.90 -6.32
CA GLU A 99 -9.55 6.09 -5.57
C GLU A 99 -8.72 6.32 -4.31
N ASN A 100 -8.12 5.27 -3.73
CA ASN A 100 -7.40 5.36 -2.45
C ASN A 100 -5.88 5.20 -2.56
N ASN A 101 -5.35 4.91 -3.75
CA ASN A 101 -3.92 4.64 -4.02
C ASN A 101 -3.30 3.47 -3.22
N LEU A 102 -4.10 2.70 -2.47
CA LEU A 102 -3.58 1.65 -1.58
C LEU A 102 -2.98 0.48 -2.35
N LEU A 103 -3.46 0.18 -3.56
CA LEU A 103 -2.86 -0.84 -4.41
C LEU A 103 -1.39 -0.52 -4.73
N ASN A 104 -1.08 0.75 -5.03
CA ASN A 104 0.28 1.20 -5.33
C ASN A 104 1.19 1.15 -4.10
N ASP A 105 0.62 1.32 -2.91
CA ASP A 105 1.35 1.31 -1.63
C ASP A 105 1.64 -0.11 -1.11
N LEU A 106 1.17 -1.16 -1.78
CA LEU A 106 1.36 -2.55 -1.31
C LEU A 106 2.84 -2.90 -1.08
N HIS A 107 3.76 -2.27 -1.82
CA HIS A 107 5.19 -2.44 -1.64
C HIS A 107 5.67 -2.16 -0.21
N GLU A 108 4.98 -1.30 0.56
CA GLU A 108 5.28 -1.02 1.97
C GLU A 108 5.13 -2.26 2.88
N LEU A 109 4.30 -3.22 2.46
CA LEU A 109 4.00 -4.43 3.22
C LEU A 109 5.07 -5.52 3.04
N ALA A 110 6.03 -5.35 2.13
CA ALA A 110 7.05 -6.34 1.83
C ALA A 110 7.80 -6.81 3.09
N GLY A 111 7.71 -8.11 3.38
CA GLY A 111 8.36 -8.77 4.50
C GLY A 111 7.83 -8.38 5.89
N LYS A 112 6.70 -7.66 5.98
CA LYS A 112 6.18 -7.13 7.24
C LYS A 112 5.20 -8.08 7.93
N ARG A 113 5.20 -8.06 9.26
CA ARG A 113 4.15 -8.65 10.11
C ARG A 113 3.00 -7.66 10.23
N LEU A 114 1.84 -8.04 9.71
CA LEU A 114 0.62 -7.23 9.71
C LEU A 114 -0.23 -7.56 10.93
N GLY A 115 -0.37 -6.62 11.86
CA GLY A 115 -1.07 -6.80 13.12
C GLY A 115 -2.58 -6.62 12.99
N CYS A 116 -3.34 -7.65 13.33
CA CYS A 116 -4.79 -7.60 13.44
C CYS A 116 -5.30 -8.52 14.57
N TRP A 117 -6.62 -8.51 14.83
CA TRP A 117 -7.27 -9.40 15.80
C TRP A 117 -8.26 -10.39 15.16
N CYS A 118 -8.48 -10.34 13.83
CA CYS A 118 -9.45 -11.23 13.16
C CYS A 118 -9.00 -12.70 13.11
N THR A 119 -7.69 -12.95 12.99
CA THR A 119 -7.09 -14.29 13.00
C THR A 119 -7.48 -15.05 14.27
N PRO A 120 -7.83 -16.36 14.22
CA PRO A 120 -7.66 -17.30 13.10
C PRO A 120 -8.77 -17.29 12.04
N ASN A 121 -9.81 -16.45 12.18
CA ASN A 121 -10.80 -16.30 11.11
C ASN A 121 -10.19 -15.53 9.94
N ARG A 122 -10.82 -15.64 8.75
CA ARG A 122 -10.47 -14.81 7.58
C ARG A 122 -10.33 -13.35 7.99
N CYS A 123 -9.18 -12.78 7.66
CA CYS A 123 -8.78 -11.43 8.00
C CYS A 123 -8.68 -10.59 6.73
N HIS A 124 -8.90 -9.28 6.84
CA HIS A 124 -8.65 -8.36 5.74
C HIS A 124 -7.15 -8.28 5.39
N GLY A 125 -6.27 -8.58 6.35
CA GLY A 125 -4.84 -8.74 6.10
C GLY A 125 -4.51 -9.87 5.14
N ASP A 126 -5.33 -10.93 5.07
CA ASP A 126 -5.12 -12.02 4.11
C ASP A 126 -5.30 -11.51 2.67
N ILE A 127 -6.24 -10.59 2.46
CA ILE A 127 -6.46 -9.93 1.17
C ILE A 127 -5.23 -9.10 0.79
N LEU A 128 -4.64 -8.35 1.73
CA LEU A 128 -3.42 -7.59 1.47
C LEU A 128 -2.25 -8.50 1.06
N CYS A 129 -2.09 -9.64 1.75
CA CYS A 129 -1.06 -10.62 1.40
C CYS A 129 -1.28 -11.24 0.00
N GLU A 130 -2.53 -11.56 -0.33
CA GLU A 130 -2.88 -12.08 -1.66
C GLU A 130 -2.63 -11.06 -2.78
N LEU A 131 -3.05 -9.80 -2.58
CA LEU A 131 -2.84 -8.74 -3.56
C LEU A 131 -1.35 -8.44 -3.74
N PHE A 132 -0.59 -8.36 -2.65
CA PHE A 132 0.86 -8.22 -2.70
C PHE A 132 1.51 -9.33 -3.54
N LYS A 133 1.11 -10.59 -3.29
CA LYS A 133 1.62 -11.74 -4.04
C LYS A 133 1.28 -11.64 -5.53
N LYS A 134 0.06 -11.21 -5.88
CA LYS A 134 -0.35 -10.98 -7.27
C LYS A 134 0.49 -9.89 -7.95
N GLU A 135 0.75 -8.77 -7.26
CA GLU A 135 1.56 -7.67 -7.81
C GLU A 135 3.00 -8.11 -8.08
N VAL A 136 3.63 -8.82 -7.16
CA VAL A 136 4.98 -9.39 -7.35
C VAL A 136 5.01 -10.38 -8.52
N GLN A 137 3.98 -11.23 -8.67
CA GLN A 137 3.91 -12.17 -9.78
C GLN A 137 3.74 -11.46 -11.13
N GLN A 138 2.96 -10.38 -11.17
CA GLN A 138 2.78 -9.56 -12.37
C GLN A 138 4.08 -8.87 -12.77
N SER A 139 4.81 -8.26 -11.82
CA SER A 139 6.07 -7.58 -12.09
C SER A 139 7.15 -8.51 -12.65
N ILE A 140 7.19 -9.76 -12.17
CA ILE A 140 8.11 -10.80 -12.68
C ILE A 140 7.74 -11.19 -14.12
N LYS A 141 6.44 -11.34 -14.43
CA LYS A 141 5.99 -11.70 -15.79
C LYS A 141 6.33 -10.60 -16.80
N THR A 142 6.09 -9.34 -16.45
CA THR A 142 6.39 -8.19 -17.33
C THR A 142 7.89 -8.01 -17.57
N SER A 143 8.75 -8.45 -16.64
CA SER A 143 10.21 -8.32 -16.78
C SER A 143 10.85 -9.41 -17.64
N ASN A 144 10.13 -10.52 -17.89
CA ASN A 144 10.61 -11.66 -18.66
C ASN A 144 10.07 -11.71 -20.10
N ASN A 145 9.32 -10.68 -20.53
CA ASN A 145 8.71 -10.57 -21.85
C ASN A 145 9.08 -9.23 -22.50
#